data_AF-A0A7C6ADP4-F1
#
_entry.id   AF-A0A7C6ADP4-F1
#
_cell.length_a   1.000
_cell.length_b   1.000
_cell.length_c   1.000
_cell.angle_alpha   90.00
_cell.angle_beta   90.00
_cell.angle_gamma   90.00
#
_symmetry.space_group_name_H-M   'P 1'
#
loop_
_entity.id
_entity.type
_entity.pdbx_description
1 polymer ?
#
loop_
_entity_poly.entity_id
_entity_poly.type
_entity_poly.pdbx_seq_one_letter_code
_entity_poly.pdbx_strand_id
1 'polypeptide(L)'
;MYLHKIYLLIVILFCSGCLQTSVGQITAEKQALNELWDFNLPDKDESKIMLAIKYLFVPQVVIDANKMRQYISDERFSRFRDKYGDINAVNAIFSKSVKECDYNLKTALFSCLFSVLDHRYVTFKAPLGSTVNLPLTFETDSSFIVRVNHLPKRLYDDSPNTTVGDRDKLQHFFAGAYLAYLTDLPKLVEIIGNLIEWLEQRLVVDGLDDWRDKRANRQGASFGSALLYNKTSIPSEFIGSEKQEE
;
A
#
# COMPACT_ATOMS: atom_id res chain seq x y z
N MET A 1 -27.67 -42.84 -24.59
CA MET A 1 -27.84 -41.46 -25.09
C MET A 1 -28.25 -40.42 -24.03
N TYR A 2 -28.47 -40.80 -22.75
CA TYR A 2 -28.86 -39.87 -21.68
C TYR A 2 -27.68 -39.29 -20.86
N LEU A 3 -26.54 -39.99 -20.76
CA LEU A 3 -25.38 -39.52 -19.96
C LEU A 3 -24.72 -38.24 -20.50
N HIS A 4 -24.69 -38.04 -21.83
CA HIS A 4 -24.06 -36.86 -22.45
C HIS A 4 -24.85 -35.56 -22.18
N LYS A 5 -26.18 -35.64 -22.05
CA LYS A 5 -27.01 -34.47 -21.74
C LYS A 5 -26.87 -34.01 -20.29
N ILE A 6 -26.60 -34.94 -19.37
CA ILE A 6 -26.38 -34.64 -17.94
C ILE A 6 -25.03 -33.94 -17.74
N TYR A 7 -23.98 -34.40 -18.43
CA TYR A 7 -22.65 -33.78 -18.34
C TYR A 7 -22.63 -32.34 -18.86
N LEU A 8 -23.32 -32.07 -19.98
CA LEU A 8 -23.43 -30.73 -20.55
C LEU A 8 -24.19 -29.77 -19.62
N LEU A 9 -25.25 -30.27 -18.95
CA LEU A 9 -26.02 -29.46 -18.00
C LEU A 9 -25.21 -29.10 -16.74
N ILE A 10 -24.40 -30.04 -16.23
CA ILE A 10 -23.53 -29.81 -15.06
C ILE A 10 -22.43 -28.79 -15.41
N VAL A 11 -21.81 -28.89 -16.59
CA VAL A 11 -20.78 -27.92 -17.03
C VAL A 11 -21.38 -26.53 -17.24
N ILE A 12 -22.58 -26.42 -17.82
CA ILE A 12 -23.27 -25.13 -17.98
C ILE A 12 -23.62 -24.52 -16.61
N LEU A 13 -24.11 -25.32 -15.66
CA LEU A 13 -24.42 -24.85 -14.30
C LEU A 13 -23.16 -24.44 -13.53
N PHE A 14 -22.04 -25.16 -13.67
CA PHE A 14 -20.77 -24.80 -13.04
C PHE A 14 -20.14 -23.54 -13.64
N CYS A 15 -20.18 -23.38 -14.97
CA CYS A 15 -19.72 -22.17 -15.64
C CYS A 15 -20.60 -20.96 -15.28
N SER A 16 -21.92 -21.14 -15.16
CA SER A 16 -22.85 -20.08 -14.75
C SER A 16 -22.60 -19.60 -13.32
N GLY A 17 -22.29 -20.53 -12.40
CA GLY A 17 -21.93 -20.22 -11.02
C GLY A 17 -20.61 -19.42 -10.91
N CYS A 18 -19.56 -19.84 -11.63
CA CYS A 18 -18.28 -19.12 -11.66
C CYS A 18 -18.37 -17.74 -12.34
N LEU A 19 -19.25 -17.57 -13.34
CA LEU A 19 -19.52 -16.29 -13.99
C LEU A 19 -20.33 -15.34 -13.08
N GLN A 20 -21.23 -15.87 -12.25
CA GLN A 20 -21.97 -15.04 -11.30
C GLN A 20 -21.09 -14.53 -10.15
N THR A 21 -20.12 -15.33 -9.69
CA THR A 21 -19.17 -14.87 -8.67
C THR A 21 -18.22 -13.80 -9.22
N SER A 22 -17.74 -13.95 -10.46
CA SER A 22 -16.83 -12.97 -11.06
C SER A 22 -17.54 -11.66 -11.42
N VAL A 23 -18.76 -11.70 -11.96
CA VAL A 23 -19.56 -10.49 -12.25
C VAL A 23 -19.99 -9.81 -10.95
N GLY A 24 -20.37 -10.57 -9.91
CA GLY A 24 -20.69 -10.02 -8.59
C GLY A 24 -19.50 -9.30 -7.95
N GLN A 25 -18.29 -9.88 -8.02
CA GLN A 25 -17.06 -9.25 -7.55
C GLN A 25 -16.73 -7.98 -8.34
N ILE A 26 -16.77 -8.02 -9.67
CA ILE A 26 -16.50 -6.85 -10.53
C ILE A 26 -17.49 -5.71 -10.25
N THR A 27 -18.76 -6.02 -9.96
CA THR A 27 -19.79 -5.02 -9.68
C THR A 27 -19.60 -4.39 -8.29
N ALA A 28 -19.29 -5.21 -7.28
CA ALA A 28 -18.96 -4.74 -5.93
C ALA A 28 -17.68 -3.89 -5.93
N GLU A 29 -16.65 -4.30 -6.67
CA GLU A 29 -15.39 -3.57 -6.81
C GLU A 29 -15.59 -2.23 -7.54
N LYS A 30 -16.35 -2.19 -8.64
CA LYS A 30 -16.71 -0.93 -9.31
C LYS A 30 -17.53 0.01 -8.44
N GLN A 31 -18.49 -0.52 -7.68
CA GLN A 31 -19.31 0.28 -6.77
C GLN A 31 -18.47 0.82 -5.61
N ALA A 32 -17.60 -0.02 -5.03
CA ALA A 32 -16.67 0.36 -3.97
C ALA A 32 -15.67 1.43 -4.45
N LEU A 33 -15.15 1.29 -5.67
CA LEU A 33 -14.31 2.30 -6.31
C LEU A 33 -15.07 3.62 -6.50
N ASN A 34 -16.31 3.61 -7.00
CA ASN A 34 -17.09 4.83 -7.17
C ASN A 34 -17.36 5.56 -5.84
N GLU A 35 -17.63 4.83 -4.75
CA GLU A 35 -17.76 5.40 -3.39
C GLU A 35 -16.45 6.05 -2.89
N LEU A 36 -15.30 5.62 -3.43
CA LEU A 36 -13.95 6.06 -3.07
C LEU A 36 -13.45 7.24 -3.92
N TRP A 37 -13.91 7.36 -5.17
CA TRP A 37 -13.37 8.32 -6.15
C TRP A 37 -13.90 9.74 -6.01
N ASP A 38 -15.09 9.92 -5.41
CA ASP A 38 -15.76 11.22 -5.28
C ASP A 38 -15.22 12.07 -4.10
N PHE A 39 -14.08 11.66 -3.53
CA PHE A 39 -13.34 12.41 -2.53
C PHE A 39 -12.48 13.49 -3.19
N ASN A 40 -13.12 14.58 -3.60
CA ASN A 40 -12.44 15.86 -3.58
C ASN A 40 -12.38 16.30 -2.13
N LEU A 41 -11.19 16.35 -1.54
CA LEU A 41 -11.00 17.07 -0.30
C LEU A 41 -11.43 18.51 -0.59
N PRO A 42 -12.35 19.11 0.18
CA PRO A 42 -12.59 20.53 0.03
C PRO A 42 -11.24 21.21 0.23
N ASP A 43 -10.79 21.96 -0.77
CA ASP A 43 -9.73 22.94 -0.56
C ASP A 43 -10.21 23.78 0.62
N LYS A 44 -9.64 23.54 1.81
CA LYS A 44 -9.76 24.51 2.90
C LYS A 44 -9.35 25.85 2.30
N ASP A 45 -9.98 26.95 2.73
CA ASP A 45 -9.72 28.34 2.35
C ASP A 45 -8.23 28.76 2.54
N GLU A 46 -7.31 28.06 1.89
CA GLU A 46 -5.92 28.44 1.72
C GLU A 46 -5.94 29.49 0.62
N SER A 47 -5.48 30.69 0.97
CA SER A 47 -5.37 31.75 -0.02
C SER A 47 -4.55 31.25 -1.21
N LYS A 48 -4.98 31.60 -2.43
CA LYS A 48 -4.26 31.24 -3.68
C LYS A 48 -2.77 31.60 -3.64
N ILE A 49 -2.42 32.63 -2.87
CA ILE A 49 -1.05 33.07 -2.61
C ILE A 49 -0.29 32.04 -1.78
N MET A 50 -0.89 31.52 -0.70
CA MET A 50 -0.23 30.50 0.10
C MET A 50 -0.06 29.18 -0.64
N LEU A 51 -1.07 28.83 -1.44
CA LEU A 51 -1.00 27.67 -2.31
C LEU A 51 0.16 27.83 -3.33
N ALA A 52 0.30 29.00 -3.96
CA ALA A 52 1.39 29.30 -4.88
C ALA A 52 2.78 29.24 -4.21
N ILE A 53 2.93 29.77 -3.00
CA ILE A 53 4.19 29.70 -2.23
C ILE A 53 4.52 28.24 -1.89
N LYS A 54 3.53 27.44 -1.49
CA LYS A 54 3.72 26.00 -1.22
C LYS A 54 4.22 25.26 -2.45
N TYR A 55 3.63 25.48 -3.63
CA TYR A 55 4.11 24.87 -4.87
C TYR A 55 5.50 25.33 -5.31
N LEU A 56 5.94 26.52 -4.87
CA LEU A 56 7.26 27.05 -5.22
C LEU A 56 8.39 26.45 -4.37
N PHE A 57 8.12 26.11 -3.10
CA PHE A 57 9.16 25.70 -2.13
C PHE A 57 9.01 24.27 -1.58
N VAL A 58 7.85 23.64 -1.75
CA VAL A 58 7.61 22.26 -1.29
C VAL A 58 7.74 21.33 -2.49
N PRO A 59 8.65 20.34 -2.47
CA PRO A 59 8.74 19.35 -3.53
C PRO A 59 7.38 18.69 -3.79
N GLN A 60 6.97 18.57 -5.06
CA GLN A 60 5.66 18.00 -5.45
C GLN A 60 5.38 16.67 -4.77
N VAL A 61 6.42 15.84 -4.62
CA VAL A 61 6.33 14.54 -3.98
C VAL A 61 5.87 14.59 -2.51
N VAL A 62 6.22 15.65 -1.79
CA VAL A 62 5.76 15.89 -0.40
C VAL A 62 4.29 16.33 -0.41
N ILE A 63 3.88 17.11 -1.41
CA ILE A 63 2.49 17.52 -1.59
C ILE A 63 1.61 16.29 -1.85
N ASP A 64 2.02 15.43 -2.78
CA ASP A 64 1.31 14.21 -3.16
C ASP A 64 1.18 13.24 -1.98
N ALA A 65 2.29 13.01 -1.25
CA ALA A 65 2.26 12.18 -0.05
C ALA A 65 1.32 12.74 1.01
N ASN A 66 1.27 14.07 1.20
CA ASN A 66 0.35 14.70 2.15
C ASN A 66 -1.12 14.56 1.74
N LYS A 67 -1.45 14.70 0.44
CA LYS A 67 -2.80 14.43 -0.07
C LYS A 67 -3.22 12.98 0.21
N MET A 68 -2.32 12.03 -0.03
CA MET A 68 -2.57 10.62 0.25
C MET A 68 -2.76 10.35 1.75
N ARG A 69 -1.96 10.98 2.62
CA ARG A 69 -2.13 10.89 4.08
C ARG A 69 -3.48 11.44 4.54
N GLN A 70 -3.95 12.56 3.98
CA GLN A 70 -5.27 13.11 4.26
C GLN A 70 -6.39 12.15 3.81
N TYR A 71 -6.25 11.56 2.63
CA TYR A 71 -7.18 10.55 2.13
C TYR A 71 -7.26 9.32 3.05
N ILE A 72 -6.11 8.78 3.51
CA ILE A 72 -6.09 7.65 4.45
C ILE A 72 -6.68 8.03 5.81
N SER A 73 -6.45 9.27 6.27
CA SER A 73 -6.99 9.79 7.53
C SER A 73 -8.51 9.97 7.52
N ASP A 74 -9.15 9.97 6.35
CA ASP A 74 -10.58 10.20 6.23
C ASP A 74 -11.39 9.02 6.78
N GLU A 75 -12.46 9.31 7.53
CA GLU A 75 -13.36 8.28 8.08
C GLU A 75 -14.03 7.44 6.99
N ARG A 76 -14.19 7.97 5.78
CA ARG A 76 -14.76 7.25 4.64
C ARG A 76 -13.82 6.15 4.16
N PHE A 77 -12.50 6.39 4.20
CA PHE A 77 -11.51 5.35 3.93
C PHE A 77 -11.54 4.26 5.01
N SER A 78 -11.64 4.64 6.28
CA SER A 78 -11.80 3.69 7.40
C SER A 78 -13.04 2.80 7.23
N ARG A 79 -14.19 3.40 6.91
CA ARG A 79 -15.44 2.67 6.62
C ARG A 79 -15.32 1.75 5.40
N PHE A 80 -14.62 2.18 4.36
CA PHE A 80 -14.33 1.36 3.19
C PHE A 80 -13.51 0.12 3.59
N ARG A 81 -12.42 0.31 4.33
CA ARG A 81 -11.57 -0.78 4.82
C ARG A 81 -12.35 -1.74 5.70
N ASP A 82 -13.17 -1.24 6.62
CA ASP A 82 -13.98 -2.09 7.51
C ASP A 82 -15.02 -2.92 6.74
N LYS A 83 -15.57 -2.36 5.65
CA LYS A 83 -16.59 -3.02 4.80
C LYS A 83 -16.00 -4.03 3.82
N TYR A 84 -14.88 -3.70 3.18
CA TYR A 84 -14.32 -4.46 2.06
C TYR A 84 -13.02 -5.20 2.40
N GLY A 85 -12.45 -4.97 3.59
CA GLY A 85 -11.25 -5.61 4.07
C GLY A 85 -9.96 -4.86 3.73
N ASP A 86 -8.89 -5.25 4.45
CA ASP A 86 -7.59 -4.60 4.41
C ASP A 86 -6.92 -4.68 3.02
N ILE A 87 -6.99 -5.84 2.35
CA ILE A 87 -6.41 -6.02 1.01
C ILE A 87 -7.04 -5.08 -0.02
N ASN A 88 -8.36 -4.94 -0.01
CA ASN A 88 -9.05 -4.02 -0.90
C ASN A 88 -8.71 -2.56 -0.57
N ALA A 89 -8.47 -2.24 0.72
CA ALA A 89 -7.98 -0.93 1.11
C ALA A 89 -6.56 -0.63 0.59
N VAL A 90 -5.69 -1.63 0.46
CA VAL A 90 -4.38 -1.46 -0.21
C VAL A 90 -4.56 -1.11 -1.69
N ASN A 91 -5.45 -1.81 -2.41
CA ASN A 91 -5.77 -1.48 -3.80
C ASN A 91 -6.31 -0.05 -3.93
N ALA A 92 -7.15 0.37 -2.99
CA ALA A 92 -7.72 1.70 -2.93
C ALA A 92 -6.64 2.79 -2.70
N ILE A 93 -5.67 2.55 -1.82
CA ILE A 93 -4.51 3.45 -1.63
C ILE A 93 -3.74 3.60 -2.94
N PHE A 94 -3.37 2.48 -3.58
CA PHE A 94 -2.62 2.52 -4.83
C PHE A 94 -3.39 3.24 -5.95
N SER A 95 -4.65 2.85 -6.17
CA SER A 95 -5.50 3.44 -7.21
C SER A 95 -5.68 4.94 -7.03
N LYS A 96 -5.97 5.39 -5.81
CA LYS A 96 -6.07 6.82 -5.48
C LYS A 96 -4.75 7.53 -5.77
N SER A 97 -3.62 6.95 -5.37
CA SER A 97 -2.31 7.55 -5.63
C SER A 97 -1.98 7.64 -7.13
N VAL A 98 -2.36 6.63 -7.93
CA VAL A 98 -2.17 6.68 -9.39
C VAL A 98 -2.95 7.84 -9.99
N LYS A 99 -4.19 8.08 -9.56
CA LYS A 99 -4.98 9.22 -10.02
C LYS A 99 -4.41 10.57 -9.56
N GLU A 100 -4.05 10.70 -8.28
CA GLU A 100 -3.51 11.95 -7.73
C GLU A 100 -2.17 12.36 -8.36
N CYS A 101 -1.41 11.38 -8.85
CA CYS A 101 -0.13 11.58 -9.50
C CYS A 101 -0.24 11.58 -11.04
N ASP A 102 -1.41 11.92 -11.61
CA ASP A 102 -1.65 11.99 -13.06
C ASP A 102 -1.20 10.73 -13.82
N TYR A 103 -1.47 9.56 -13.24
CA TYR A 103 -1.10 8.24 -13.76
C TYR A 103 0.42 8.01 -13.92
N ASN A 104 1.25 8.84 -13.28
CA ASN A 104 2.68 8.61 -13.17
C ASN A 104 2.98 7.55 -12.10
N LEU A 105 3.12 6.29 -12.53
CA LEU A 105 3.34 5.14 -11.63
C LEU A 105 4.55 5.31 -10.71
N LYS A 106 5.65 5.92 -11.17
CA LYS A 106 6.84 6.16 -10.34
C LYS A 106 6.49 7.07 -9.16
N THR A 107 5.84 8.19 -9.43
CA THR A 107 5.42 9.15 -8.39
C THR A 107 4.32 8.55 -7.52
N ALA A 108 3.40 7.77 -8.08
CA ALA A 108 2.35 7.10 -7.34
C ALA A 108 2.88 6.07 -6.34
N LEU A 109 3.82 5.20 -6.76
CA LEU A 109 4.46 4.22 -5.87
C LEU A 109 5.24 4.92 -4.74
N PHE A 110 5.95 6.00 -5.06
CA PHE A 110 6.63 6.80 -4.04
C PHE A 110 5.63 7.45 -3.07
N SER A 111 4.53 8.01 -3.57
CA SER A 111 3.48 8.61 -2.74
C SER A 111 2.81 7.57 -1.84
N CYS A 112 2.57 6.34 -2.34
CA CYS A 112 2.12 5.21 -1.53
C CYS A 112 3.10 4.93 -0.39
N LEU A 113 4.38 4.72 -0.69
CA LEU A 113 5.42 4.47 0.31
C LEU A 113 5.41 5.49 1.45
N PHE A 114 5.43 6.78 1.13
CA PHE A 114 5.50 7.82 2.16
C PHE A 114 4.17 8.09 2.87
N SER A 115 3.04 7.70 2.28
CA SER A 115 1.72 7.86 2.89
C SER A 115 1.33 6.72 3.83
N VAL A 116 2.01 5.57 3.77
CA VAL A 116 1.76 4.41 4.64
C VAL A 116 2.72 4.27 5.82
N LEU A 117 3.76 5.10 5.92
CA LEU A 117 4.72 5.07 7.05
C LEU A 117 3.97 5.12 8.39
N ASP A 118 4.11 4.10 9.22
CA ASP A 118 3.39 3.96 10.49
C ASP A 118 4.22 4.38 11.71
N HIS A 119 5.46 4.81 11.47
CA HIS A 119 6.35 5.39 12.46
C HIS A 119 6.52 6.90 12.23
N ARG A 120 6.54 7.66 13.32
CA ARG A 120 6.75 9.12 13.25
C ARG A 120 8.21 9.51 13.26
N TYR A 121 9.01 8.73 13.97
CA TYR A 121 10.45 8.93 14.11
C TYR A 121 11.15 7.60 13.92
N VAL A 122 12.37 7.66 13.39
CA VAL A 122 13.33 6.56 13.48
C VAL A 122 14.45 7.00 14.41
N THR A 123 14.73 6.17 15.42
CA THR A 123 15.79 6.42 16.39
C THR A 123 17.04 5.65 15.96
N PHE A 124 18.08 6.38 15.55
CA PHE A 124 19.37 5.83 15.19
C PHE A 124 20.35 5.86 16.37
N LYS A 125 21.13 4.80 16.54
CA LYS A 125 22.30 4.76 17.42
C LYS A 125 23.44 5.51 16.74
N ALA A 126 23.86 6.63 17.31
CA ALA A 126 25.03 7.37 16.87
C ALA A 126 26.31 6.82 17.51
N PRO A 127 27.50 7.08 16.91
CA PRO A 127 28.77 6.79 17.57
C PRO A 127 28.82 7.43 18.97
N LEU A 128 29.44 6.76 19.93
CA LEU A 128 29.56 7.17 21.35
C LEU A 128 28.30 6.99 22.22
N GLY A 129 27.31 6.22 21.75
CA GLY A 129 26.18 5.79 22.58
C GLY A 129 25.03 6.80 22.69
N SER A 130 25.08 7.89 21.94
CA SER A 130 23.95 8.81 21.80
C SER A 130 22.91 8.27 20.80
N THR A 131 21.67 8.76 20.89
CA THR A 131 20.60 8.44 19.95
C THR A 131 20.15 9.69 19.19
N VAL A 132 19.92 9.56 17.89
CA VAL A 132 19.40 10.63 17.03
C VAL A 132 18.02 10.24 16.53
N ASN A 133 17.02 11.07 16.79
CA ASN A 133 15.66 10.88 16.30
C ASN A 133 15.46 11.64 15.00
N LEU A 134 15.25 10.92 13.90
CA LEU A 134 14.92 11.50 12.60
C LEU A 134 13.40 11.47 12.39
N PRO A 135 12.72 12.61 12.21
CA PRO A 135 11.30 12.61 11.87
C PRO A 135 11.08 12.04 10.46
N LEU A 136 10.18 11.06 10.34
CA LEU A 136 9.70 10.52 9.07
C LEU A 136 8.49 11.29 8.50
N THR A 137 7.84 12.08 9.35
CA THR A 137 6.66 12.86 9.01
C THR A 137 6.59 14.14 9.82
N PHE A 138 6.00 15.17 9.21
CA PHE A 138 5.70 16.45 9.84
C PHE A 138 4.22 16.59 10.22
N GLU A 139 3.46 15.48 10.23
CA GLU A 139 2.08 15.46 10.72
C GLU A 139 1.98 15.87 12.19
N THR A 140 0.85 16.49 12.55
CA THR A 140 0.46 16.63 13.96
C THR A 140 0.17 15.26 14.56
N ASP A 141 0.33 15.13 15.87
CA ASP A 141 0.10 13.88 16.62
C ASP A 141 -1.29 13.31 16.34
N SER A 142 -2.31 14.18 16.37
CA SER A 142 -3.69 13.81 16.08
C SER A 142 -3.87 13.27 14.66
N SER A 143 -3.32 13.96 13.65
CA SER A 143 -3.45 13.55 12.24
C SER A 143 -2.71 12.24 11.99
N PHE A 144 -1.51 12.10 12.54
CA PHE A 144 -0.71 10.89 12.45
C PHE A 144 -1.44 9.68 13.06
N ILE A 145 -1.97 9.82 14.27
CA ILE A 145 -2.68 8.73 14.97
C ILE A 145 -3.92 8.31 14.18
N VAL A 146 -4.71 9.26 13.67
CA VAL A 146 -5.90 8.96 12.86
C VAL A 146 -5.50 8.20 11.59
N ARG A 147 -4.51 8.69 10.84
CA ARG A 147 -4.00 8.02 9.64
C ARG A 147 -3.57 6.59 9.93
N VAL A 148 -2.68 6.41 10.91
CA VAL A 148 -2.11 5.10 11.25
C VAL A 148 -3.19 4.14 11.71
N ASN A 149 -4.20 4.62 12.44
CA ASN A 149 -5.33 3.79 12.84
C ASN A 149 -6.22 3.34 11.69
N HIS A 150 -6.27 4.11 10.61
CA HIS A 150 -7.00 3.78 9.39
C HIS A 150 -6.20 2.92 8.41
N LEU A 151 -4.88 2.77 8.58
CA LEU A 151 -4.08 1.91 7.71
C LEU A 151 -4.58 0.44 7.74
N PRO A 152 -4.48 -0.27 6.60
CA PRO A 152 -4.64 -1.71 6.54
C PRO A 152 -3.69 -2.43 7.50
N LYS A 153 -4.16 -3.47 8.19
CA LYS A 153 -3.35 -4.19 9.19
C LYS A 153 -3.42 -5.71 9.14
N ARG A 154 -4.31 -6.28 8.33
CA ARG A 154 -4.41 -7.72 8.07
C ARG A 154 -4.11 -7.98 6.61
N LEU A 155 -2.82 -7.98 6.28
CA LEU A 155 -2.36 -8.20 4.91
C LEU A 155 -2.24 -9.69 4.57
N TYR A 156 -2.26 -10.56 5.57
CA TYR A 156 -1.91 -11.96 5.40
C TYR A 156 -2.72 -12.86 6.32
N ASP A 157 -2.80 -14.15 6.00
CA ASP A 157 -3.51 -15.11 6.84
C ASP A 157 -2.84 -15.28 8.22
N ASP A 158 -1.52 -15.05 8.28
CA ASP A 158 -0.71 -15.07 9.50
C ASP A 158 -0.59 -13.70 10.18
N SER A 159 -1.38 -12.69 9.78
CA SER A 159 -1.40 -11.37 10.43
C SER A 159 -1.66 -11.48 11.93
N PRO A 160 -0.82 -10.87 12.80
CA PRO A 160 -1.04 -10.85 14.23
C PRO A 160 -2.39 -10.22 14.55
N ASN A 161 -3.15 -10.84 15.47
CA ASN A 161 -4.41 -10.30 15.93
C ASN A 161 -4.21 -9.21 17.00
N THR A 162 -3.40 -8.21 16.69
CA THR A 162 -3.10 -7.06 17.55
C THR A 162 -3.71 -5.79 16.99
N THR A 163 -3.60 -4.70 17.74
CA THR A 163 -4.01 -3.37 17.25
C THR A 163 -3.12 -2.88 16.11
N VAL A 164 -1.84 -3.30 16.09
CA VAL A 164 -0.82 -2.93 15.09
C VAL A 164 -0.93 -3.79 13.83
N GLY A 165 -1.02 -5.11 13.97
CA GLY A 165 -1.04 -6.04 12.82
C GLY A 165 0.18 -5.86 11.91
N ASP A 166 -0.06 -5.73 10.61
CA ASP A 166 0.93 -5.66 9.53
C ASP A 166 1.06 -4.28 8.88
N ARG A 167 0.83 -3.22 9.65
CA ARG A 167 0.86 -1.84 9.11
C ARG A 167 2.22 -1.48 8.53
N ASP A 168 3.29 -1.82 9.23
CA ASP A 168 4.67 -1.63 8.79
C ASP A 168 4.95 -2.37 7.47
N LYS A 169 4.37 -3.55 7.27
CA LYS A 169 4.56 -4.33 6.03
C LYS A 169 4.08 -3.59 4.78
N LEU A 170 3.16 -2.63 4.90
CA LEU A 170 2.79 -1.74 3.79
C LEU A 170 3.98 -0.94 3.28
N GLN A 171 4.82 -0.42 4.18
CA GLN A 171 5.99 0.38 3.79
C GLN A 171 7.04 -0.49 3.09
N HIS A 172 7.23 -1.72 3.55
CA HIS A 172 8.09 -2.72 2.90
C HIS A 172 7.57 -3.07 1.50
N PHE A 173 6.27 -3.35 1.38
CA PHE A 173 5.63 -3.64 0.11
C PHE A 173 5.79 -2.49 -0.91
N PHE A 174 5.44 -1.25 -0.53
CA PHE A 174 5.54 -0.13 -1.46
C PHE A 174 6.99 0.33 -1.69
N ALA A 175 7.91 0.14 -0.75
CA ALA A 175 9.34 0.38 -0.97
C ALA A 175 9.90 -0.61 -2.01
N GLY A 176 9.61 -1.90 -1.83
CA GLY A 176 10.00 -2.94 -2.79
C GLY A 176 9.43 -2.66 -4.19
N ALA A 177 8.16 -2.30 -4.27
CA ALA A 177 7.50 -1.95 -5.53
C ALA A 177 8.13 -0.73 -6.21
N TYR A 178 8.37 0.33 -5.45
CA TYR A 178 9.01 1.54 -5.98
C TYR A 178 10.41 1.25 -6.51
N LEU A 179 11.24 0.53 -5.75
CA LEU A 179 12.61 0.20 -6.14
C LEU A 179 12.64 -0.73 -7.36
N ALA A 180 11.78 -1.75 -7.40
CA ALA A 180 11.68 -2.64 -8.55
C ALA A 180 11.26 -1.89 -9.81
N TYR A 181 10.24 -1.04 -9.72
CA TYR A 181 9.77 -0.23 -10.83
C TYR A 181 10.83 0.78 -11.30
N LEU A 182 11.58 1.37 -10.38
CA LEU A 182 12.61 2.36 -10.71
C LEU A 182 13.84 1.74 -11.38
N THR A 183 14.23 0.55 -10.96
CA THR A 183 15.50 -0.07 -11.36
C THR A 183 15.36 -1.13 -12.44
N ASP A 184 14.16 -1.69 -12.65
CA ASP A 184 13.91 -2.84 -13.52
C ASP A 184 14.78 -4.07 -13.14
N LEU A 185 15.18 -4.16 -11.86
CA LEU A 185 16.09 -5.20 -11.36
C LEU A 185 15.56 -5.80 -10.05
N PRO A 186 14.69 -6.84 -10.11
CA PRO A 186 14.14 -7.48 -8.91
C PRO A 186 15.22 -7.96 -7.92
N LYS A 187 16.34 -8.49 -8.43
CA LYS A 187 17.48 -8.94 -7.61
C LYS A 187 18.13 -7.80 -6.84
N LEU A 188 18.15 -6.59 -7.39
CA LEU A 188 18.68 -5.42 -6.70
C LEU A 188 17.78 -5.03 -5.53
N VAL A 189 16.47 -5.25 -5.65
CA VAL A 189 15.53 -5.00 -4.55
C VAL A 189 15.76 -5.96 -3.39
N GLU A 190 16.02 -7.24 -3.64
CA GLU A 190 16.38 -8.18 -2.57
C GLU A 190 17.69 -7.79 -1.87
N ILE A 191 18.70 -7.35 -2.62
CA ILE A 191 19.97 -6.86 -2.06
C ILE A 191 19.74 -5.61 -1.20
N ILE A 192 18.97 -4.64 -1.71
CA ILE A 192 18.67 -3.40 -0.97
C ILE A 192 17.80 -3.69 0.24
N GLY A 193 16.81 -4.58 0.13
CA GLY A 193 15.95 -5.01 1.24
C GLY A 193 16.77 -5.64 2.36
N ASN A 194 17.60 -6.63 2.04
CA ASN A 194 18.51 -7.26 3.00
C ASN A 194 19.49 -6.24 3.63
N LEU A 195 19.94 -5.25 2.87
CA LEU A 195 20.79 -4.17 3.40
C LEU A 195 20.03 -3.25 4.35
N ILE A 196 18.79 -2.87 4.02
CA ILE A 196 17.93 -2.05 4.88
C ILE A 196 17.63 -2.79 6.19
N GLU A 197 17.24 -4.06 6.11
CA GLU A 197 16.98 -4.89 7.30
C GLU A 197 18.24 -5.04 8.17
N TRP A 198 19.40 -5.26 7.55
CA TRP A 198 20.67 -5.29 8.27
C TRP A 198 21.00 -3.94 8.93
N LEU A 199 20.75 -2.82 8.25
CA LEU A 199 20.92 -1.48 8.80
C LEU A 199 19.95 -1.21 9.96
N GLU A 200 18.69 -1.63 9.83
CA GLU A 200 17.66 -1.51 10.87
C GLU A 200 18.09 -2.28 12.13
N GLN A 201 18.46 -3.55 12.01
CA GLN A 201 18.97 -4.35 13.13
C GLN A 201 20.18 -3.71 13.82
N ARG A 202 21.07 -3.08 13.04
CA ARG A 202 22.34 -2.58 13.57
C ARG A 202 22.23 -1.19 14.17
N LEU A 203 21.41 -0.32 13.59
CA LEU A 203 21.38 1.10 13.86
C LEU A 203 20.08 1.58 14.50
N VAL A 204 18.96 0.86 14.33
CA VAL A 204 17.68 1.22 14.95
C VAL A 204 17.58 0.56 16.33
N VAL A 205 17.05 1.29 17.31
CA VAL A 205 16.97 0.81 18.71
C VAL A 205 16.12 -0.45 18.85
N ASP A 206 15.07 -0.57 18.03
CA ASP A 206 14.10 -1.68 18.04
C ASP A 206 14.11 -2.53 16.74
N GLY A 207 15.19 -2.47 15.96
CA GLY A 207 15.29 -3.23 14.71
C GLY A 207 15.38 -4.74 14.97
N LEU A 208 14.42 -5.51 14.44
CA LEU A 208 14.40 -6.98 14.49
C LEU A 208 14.46 -7.56 13.07
N ASP A 209 15.06 -8.74 12.92
CA ASP A 209 14.95 -9.51 11.68
C ASP A 209 13.57 -10.17 11.61
N ASP A 210 12.65 -9.63 10.82
CA ASP A 210 11.31 -10.20 10.63
C ASP A 210 11.18 -10.75 9.20
N TRP A 211 10.97 -12.06 9.08
CA TRP A 211 10.77 -12.73 7.79
C TRP A 211 9.55 -12.19 7.02
N ARG A 212 8.60 -11.57 7.73
CA ARG A 212 7.39 -10.98 7.15
C ARG A 212 7.70 -9.67 6.43
N ASP A 213 8.76 -8.95 6.83
CA ASP A 213 9.31 -7.81 6.07
C ASP A 213 9.93 -8.27 4.76
N LYS A 214 10.73 -9.34 4.80
CA LYS A 214 11.30 -9.96 3.59
C LYS A 214 10.20 -10.38 2.62
N ARG A 215 9.12 -11.01 3.11
CA ARG A 215 7.97 -11.38 2.28
C ARG A 215 7.32 -10.15 1.64
N ALA A 216 7.03 -9.12 2.43
CA ALA A 216 6.44 -7.89 1.94
C ALA A 216 7.32 -7.19 0.88
N ASN A 217 8.63 -7.11 1.13
CA ASN A 217 9.63 -6.58 0.20
C ASN A 217 9.59 -7.33 -1.16
N ARG A 218 9.59 -8.68 -1.13
CA ARG A 218 9.56 -9.52 -2.34
C ARG A 218 8.27 -9.35 -3.12
N GLN A 219 7.11 -9.42 -2.46
CA GLN A 219 5.82 -9.26 -3.12
C GLN A 219 5.65 -7.84 -3.68
N GLY A 220 6.15 -6.84 -2.95
CA GLY A 220 6.28 -5.48 -3.44
C GLY A 220 7.11 -5.41 -4.72
N ALA A 221 8.30 -6.01 -4.72
CA ALA A 221 9.17 -6.06 -5.88
C ALA A 221 8.50 -6.71 -7.09
N SER A 222 7.83 -7.85 -6.89
CA SER A 222 7.05 -8.54 -7.93
C SER A 222 5.95 -7.64 -8.52
N PHE A 223 5.21 -6.93 -7.67
CA PHE A 223 4.19 -5.96 -8.09
C PHE A 223 4.81 -4.81 -8.89
N GLY A 224 5.89 -4.20 -8.38
CA GLY A 224 6.60 -3.12 -9.06
C GLY A 224 7.13 -3.51 -10.43
N SER A 225 7.70 -4.70 -10.57
CA SER A 225 8.14 -5.24 -11.85
C SER A 225 6.97 -5.56 -12.78
N ALA A 226 5.86 -6.10 -12.27
CA ALA A 226 4.68 -6.37 -13.09
C ALA A 226 4.12 -5.09 -13.72
N LEU A 227 4.16 -3.96 -13.01
CA LEU A 227 3.72 -2.65 -13.51
C LEU A 227 4.52 -2.15 -14.75
N LEU A 228 5.74 -2.63 -14.97
CA LEU A 228 6.53 -2.30 -16.17
C LEU A 228 5.92 -2.89 -17.44
N TYR A 229 5.28 -4.06 -17.32
CA TYR A 229 4.67 -4.78 -18.45
C TYR A 229 3.15 -4.60 -18.50
N ASN A 230 2.50 -4.57 -17.34
CA ASN A 230 1.07 -4.42 -17.19
C ASN A 230 0.73 -3.31 -16.19
N LYS A 231 0.43 -2.11 -16.73
CA LYS A 231 0.12 -0.91 -15.94
C LYS A 231 -1.20 -0.98 -15.17
N THR A 232 -2.02 -2.00 -15.39
CA THR A 232 -3.28 -2.21 -14.67
C THR A 232 -3.17 -3.23 -13.54
N SER A 233 -1.97 -3.75 -13.27
CA SER A 233 -1.75 -4.66 -12.14
C SER A 233 -2.11 -3.96 -10.83
N ILE A 234 -2.61 -4.72 -9.85
CA ILE A 234 -3.06 -4.19 -8.54
C ILE A 234 -2.38 -4.92 -7.37
N PRO A 235 -2.17 -4.25 -6.22
CA PRO A 235 -1.46 -4.85 -5.07
C PRO A 235 -1.99 -6.22 -4.62
N SER A 236 -3.31 -6.40 -4.61
CA SER A 236 -3.95 -7.65 -4.13
C SER A 236 -3.62 -8.89 -4.96
N GLU A 237 -3.13 -8.74 -6.20
CA GLU A 237 -2.68 -9.87 -7.01
C GLU A 237 -1.36 -10.46 -6.48
N PHE A 238 -0.61 -9.69 -5.70
CA PHE A 238 0.73 -10.03 -5.22
C PHE A 238 0.77 -10.28 -3.72
N ILE A 239 -0.09 -9.63 -2.94
CA ILE A 239 -0.17 -9.83 -1.50
C ILE A 239 -0.88 -11.16 -1.20
N GLY A 240 -0.22 -12.02 -0.43
CA GLY A 240 -0.80 -13.29 0.06
C GLY A 240 -0.59 -14.52 -0.83
N SER A 241 0.16 -14.41 -1.92
CA SER A 241 0.32 -15.49 -2.92
C SER A 241 1.45 -16.51 -2.63
N GLU A 242 2.27 -16.33 -1.59
CA GLU A 242 3.33 -17.28 -1.26
C GLU A 242 2.86 -18.36 -0.27
N LYS A 243 2.79 -19.61 -0.74
CA LYS A 243 3.03 -20.78 0.11
C LYS A 243 4.52 -20.78 0.44
N GLN A 244 4.86 -20.92 1.71
CA GLN A 244 6.25 -21.11 2.15
C GLN A 244 6.87 -22.26 1.35
N GLU A 245 7.88 -21.96 0.52
CA GLU A 245 8.84 -22.98 0.11
C GLU A 245 9.78 -23.17 1.30
N GLU A 246 9.63 -24.33 1.95
CA GLU A 246 10.53 -24.84 3.00
C GLU A 246 11.95 -25.07 2.48
#